data_AF-A0AAN8XHC5-F1
#
_entry.id   AF-A0AAN8XHC5-F1
#
_cell.length_a   1.000
_cell.length_b   1.000
_cell.length_c   1.000
_cell.angle_alpha   90.00
_cell.angle_beta   90.00
_cell.angle_gamma   90.00
#
_symmetry.space_group_name_H-M   'P 1'
#
loop_
_entity.id
_entity.type
_entity.pdbx_description
1 polymer ?
#
loop_
_entity_poly.entity_id
_entity_poly.type
_entity_poly.pdbx_seq_one_letter_code
_entity_poly.pdbx_strand_id
1 'polypeptide(L)'
;PICAIGLGVCALLSAKKGDSQQWAFRDIALTGSSLAEVTATSYFASLPLIPGDAILDRAGIFSTGAPASVHIVVNAGVVTGQNPQSTLSAVQNMILLANQ
;
A
#
# COMPACT_ATOMS: atom_id res chain seq x y z
N PRO A 1 8.53 7.16 10.04
CA PRO A 1 8.00 5.98 9.30
C PRO A 1 6.60 6.29 8.78
N ILE A 2 6.19 5.68 7.66
CA ILE A 2 4.84 5.81 7.09
C ILE A 2 4.13 4.46 7.24
N CYS A 3 2.85 4.47 7.60
CA CYS A 3 2.01 3.25 7.62
C CYS A 3 0.68 3.50 6.93
N ALA A 4 0.32 2.63 5.97
CA ALA A 4 -0.95 2.70 5.25
C ALA A 4 -1.53 1.30 5.04
N ILE A 5 -2.85 1.16 5.15
CA ILE A 5 -3.52 -0.15 5.10
C ILE A 5 -4.67 -0.09 4.09
N GLY A 6 -4.86 -1.17 3.31
CA GLY A 6 -5.95 -1.32 2.37
C GLY A 6 -5.96 -0.24 1.29
N LEU A 7 -7.13 0.36 1.05
CA LEU A 7 -7.27 1.49 0.12
C LEU A 7 -6.57 2.77 0.62
N GLY A 8 -6.23 2.87 1.91
CA GLY A 8 -5.48 3.99 2.47
C GLY A 8 -4.10 4.17 1.83
N VAL A 9 -3.54 3.12 1.23
CA VAL A 9 -2.28 3.16 0.47
C VAL A 9 -2.38 4.12 -0.74
N CYS A 10 -3.58 4.36 -1.27
CA CYS A 10 -3.78 5.31 -2.36
C CYS A 10 -3.43 6.75 -1.97
N ALA A 11 -3.42 7.09 -0.68
CA ALA A 11 -2.98 8.39 -0.19
C ALA A 11 -1.51 8.68 -0.52
N LEU A 12 -0.70 7.65 -0.79
CA LEU A 12 0.71 7.78 -1.14
C LEU A 12 0.94 8.21 -2.61
N LEU A 13 -0.07 8.08 -3.47
CA LEU A 13 0.06 8.28 -4.92
C LEU A 13 0.37 9.72 -5.33
N SER A 14 0.09 10.70 -4.48
CA SER A 14 0.35 12.13 -4.73
C SER A 14 1.72 12.60 -4.25
N ALA A 15 2.47 11.76 -3.53
CA ALA A 15 3.75 12.15 -2.95
C ALA A 15 4.85 12.30 -4.01
N LYS A 16 5.56 13.43 -4.00
CA LYS A 16 6.70 13.69 -4.89
C LYS A 16 8.02 13.71 -4.12
N LYS A 17 9.09 13.28 -4.78
CA LYS A 17 10.44 13.29 -4.21
C LYS A 17 11.08 14.67 -4.36
N GLY A 18 11.06 15.49 -3.31
CA GLY A 18 11.62 16.86 -3.33
C GLY A 18 11.05 17.70 -4.47
N ASP A 19 11.92 18.44 -5.17
CA ASP A 19 11.54 19.26 -6.33
C ASP A 19 11.40 18.47 -7.64
N SER A 20 11.66 17.15 -7.62
CA SER A 20 11.48 16.33 -8.81
C SER A 20 10.01 16.04 -9.07
N GLN A 21 9.65 15.83 -10.35
CA GLN A 21 8.33 15.30 -10.72
C GLN A 21 8.20 13.78 -10.48
N GLN A 22 9.21 13.14 -9.89
CA GLN A 22 9.19 11.70 -9.64
C GLN A 22 8.36 11.37 -8.41
N TRP A 23 7.63 10.26 -8.49
CA TRP A 23 6.85 9.73 -7.39
C TRP A 23 7.77 9.29 -6.24
N ALA A 24 7.41 9.64 -5.00
CA ALA A 24 8.26 9.42 -3.82
C ALA A 24 8.53 7.93 -3.52
N PHE A 25 7.65 7.04 -3.99
CA PHE A 25 7.72 5.59 -3.74
C PHE A 25 8.08 4.79 -5.00
N ARG A 26 8.70 5.44 -5.98
CA ARG A 26 9.28 4.75 -7.14
C ARG A 26 10.30 3.70 -6.67
N ASP A 27 10.27 2.53 -7.28
CA ASP A 27 11.15 1.38 -6.98
C ASP A 27 11.02 0.85 -5.54
N ILE A 28 10.00 1.30 -4.78
CA ILE A 28 9.67 0.81 -3.43
C ILE A 28 8.60 -0.27 -3.52
N ALA A 29 8.79 -1.34 -2.75
CA ALA A 29 7.79 -2.40 -2.61
C ALA A 29 6.68 -2.01 -1.64
N LEU A 30 5.45 -2.17 -2.09
CA LEU A 30 4.22 -1.86 -1.36
C LEU A 30 3.21 -3.00 -1.51
N THR A 31 2.24 -3.02 -0.62
CA THR A 31 0.97 -3.74 -0.77
C THR A 31 -0.19 -2.78 -0.52
N GLY A 32 -1.41 -3.22 -0.80
CA GLY A 32 -2.67 -2.53 -0.56
C GLY A 32 -3.80 -3.50 -0.85
N SER A 33 -5.06 -3.03 -0.85
CA SER A 33 -6.18 -3.92 -1.16
C SER A 33 -5.99 -4.57 -2.54
N SER A 34 -6.03 -5.90 -2.56
CA SER A 34 -5.80 -6.70 -3.76
C SER A 34 -6.94 -6.54 -4.76
N LEU A 35 -6.69 -6.76 -6.05
CA LEU A 35 -7.76 -6.72 -7.06
C LEU A 35 -8.94 -7.62 -6.68
N ALA A 36 -8.66 -8.83 -6.19
CA ALA A 36 -9.68 -9.77 -5.74
C ALA A 36 -10.57 -9.20 -4.61
N GLU A 37 -9.97 -8.54 -3.61
CA GLU A 37 -10.71 -7.90 -2.52
C GLU A 37 -11.53 -6.71 -3.01
N VAL A 38 -10.95 -5.88 -3.88
CA VAL A 38 -11.61 -4.68 -4.39
C VAL A 38 -12.77 -5.04 -5.32
N THR A 39 -12.61 -6.05 -6.18
CA THR A 39 -13.69 -6.55 -7.07
C THR A 39 -14.88 -7.15 -6.32
N ALA A 40 -14.66 -7.62 -5.09
CA ALA A 40 -15.73 -8.14 -4.24
C ALA A 40 -16.57 -7.03 -3.56
N THR A 41 -16.17 -5.76 -3.69
CA THR A 41 -16.90 -4.63 -3.11
C THR A 41 -18.01 -4.14 -4.03
N SER A 42 -19.10 -3.66 -3.45
CA SER A 42 -20.24 -3.09 -4.22
C SER A 42 -19.90 -1.82 -4.99
N TYR A 43 -18.82 -1.13 -4.61
CA TYR A 43 -18.40 0.13 -5.20
C TYR A 43 -17.26 -0.02 -6.21
N PHE A 44 -16.83 -1.24 -6.55
CA PHE A 44 -15.75 -1.50 -7.51
C PHE A 44 -15.89 -0.70 -8.81
N ALA A 45 -17.08 -0.71 -9.42
CA ALA A 45 -17.35 -0.02 -10.67
C ALA A 45 -17.23 1.51 -10.58
N SER A 46 -17.26 2.07 -9.38
CA SER A 46 -17.11 3.51 -9.12
C SER A 46 -15.72 3.93 -8.69
N LEU A 47 -14.77 2.99 -8.55
CA LEU A 47 -13.43 3.32 -8.11
C LEU A 47 -12.66 4.05 -9.22
N PRO A 48 -12.02 5.19 -8.89
CA PRO A 48 -11.25 5.95 -9.88
C PRO A 48 -9.93 5.27 -10.25
N LEU A 49 -9.44 4.36 -9.40
CA LEU A 49 -8.20 3.63 -9.60
C LEU A 49 -8.17 2.34 -8.76
N ILE A 50 -7.35 1.39 -9.20
CA ILE A 50 -7.02 0.18 -8.45
C ILE A 50 -5.64 0.37 -7.81
N PRO A 51 -5.45 0.07 -6.51
CA PRO A 51 -4.18 0.34 -5.83
C PRO A 51 -2.97 -0.31 -6.49
N GLY A 52 -3.10 -1.60 -6.85
CA GLY A 52 -2.03 -2.36 -7.50
C GLY A 52 -1.60 -1.75 -8.82
N ASP A 53 -2.56 -1.50 -9.70
CA ASP A 53 -2.30 -0.90 -11.02
C ASP A 53 -1.67 0.49 -10.87
N ALA A 54 -2.21 1.33 -10.00
CA ALA A 54 -1.70 2.68 -9.78
C ALA A 54 -0.26 2.72 -9.23
N ILE A 55 0.13 1.72 -8.42
CA ILE A 55 1.50 1.57 -7.91
C ILE A 55 2.43 1.10 -9.03
N LEU A 56 2.03 0.09 -9.80
CA LEU A 56 2.81 -0.45 -10.91
C LEU A 56 3.02 0.59 -12.02
N ASP A 57 2.00 1.37 -12.37
CA ASP A 57 2.07 2.45 -13.37
C ASP A 57 3.09 3.54 -13.00
N ARG A 58 3.36 3.72 -11.70
CA ARG A 58 4.35 4.68 -11.18
C ARG A 58 5.72 4.05 -10.92
N ALA A 59 5.94 2.83 -11.43
CA ALA A 59 7.13 2.02 -11.23
C ALA A 59 7.42 1.71 -9.76
N GLY A 60 6.39 1.56 -8.93
CA GLY A 60 6.51 0.85 -7.66
C GLY A 60 6.47 -0.67 -7.87
N ILE A 61 6.79 -1.43 -6.83
CA ILE A 61 6.67 -2.89 -6.81
C ILE A 61 5.44 -3.23 -5.98
N PHE A 62 4.52 -4.04 -6.52
CA PHE A 62 3.29 -4.43 -5.83
C PHE A 62 3.25 -5.94 -5.61
N SER A 63 2.87 -6.36 -4.40
CA SER A 63 2.65 -7.76 -4.05
C SER A 63 1.38 -7.92 -3.23
N THR A 64 0.72 -9.06 -3.35
CA THR A 64 -0.48 -9.39 -2.58
C THR A 64 -0.44 -10.84 -2.11
N GLY A 65 -1.02 -11.10 -0.95
CA GLY A 65 -1.35 -12.43 -0.45
C GLY A 65 -2.80 -12.81 -0.79
N ALA A 66 -3.23 -13.95 -0.26
CA ALA A 66 -4.61 -14.40 -0.42
C ALA A 66 -5.61 -13.38 0.17
N PRO A 67 -6.81 -13.22 -0.42
CA PRO A 67 -7.84 -12.34 0.12
C PRO A 67 -8.15 -12.64 1.59
N ALA A 68 -8.34 -11.58 2.40
CA ALA A 68 -8.59 -11.67 3.85
C ALA A 68 -7.48 -12.33 4.70
N SER A 69 -6.33 -12.70 4.10
CA SER A 69 -5.14 -13.14 4.83
C SER A 69 -4.29 -11.95 5.26
N VAL A 70 -3.49 -12.13 6.32
CA VAL A 70 -2.51 -11.13 6.74
C VAL A 70 -1.39 -11.08 5.70
N HIS A 71 -1.26 -9.94 5.04
CA HIS A 71 -0.13 -9.62 4.16
C HIS A 71 0.35 -8.19 4.43
N ILE A 72 1.63 -8.04 4.75
CA ILE A 72 2.28 -6.74 4.99
C ILE A 72 3.58 -6.66 4.19
N VAL A 73 3.94 -5.45 3.79
CA VAL A 73 5.24 -5.15 3.19
C VAL A 73 5.90 -4.05 4.00
N VAL A 74 7.13 -4.30 4.44
CA VAL A 74 7.99 -3.35 5.14
C VAL A 74 9.16 -3.03 4.24
N ASN A 75 9.24 -1.80 3.71
CA ASN A 75 10.32 -1.40 2.80
C ASN A 75 10.60 0.11 2.92
N ALA A 76 11.89 0.49 2.94
CA ALA A 76 12.35 1.89 2.92
C ALA A 76 11.66 2.83 3.92
N GLY A 77 11.39 2.36 5.16
CA GLY A 77 10.72 3.16 6.19
C GLY A 77 9.20 3.32 6.01
N VAL A 78 8.62 2.57 5.07
CA VAL A 78 7.18 2.50 4.79
C VAL A 78 6.68 1.10 5.15
N VAL A 79 5.57 1.03 5.88
CA VAL A 79 4.83 -0.20 6.16
C VAL A 79 3.50 -0.12 5.44
N THR A 80 3.20 -1.11 4.62
CA THR A 80 1.89 -1.23 3.99
C THR A 80 1.22 -2.54 4.35
N GLY A 81 -0.10 -2.52 4.55
CA GLY A 81 -0.93 -3.69 4.82
C GLY A 81 -2.01 -3.87 3.75
N GLN A 82 -2.25 -5.10 3.33
CA GLN A 82 -3.23 -5.43 2.29
C GLN A 82 -4.68 -5.12 2.70
N ASN A 83 -5.08 -5.49 3.91
CA ASN A 83 -6.48 -5.48 4.35
C ASN A 83 -6.59 -5.21 5.87
N PRO A 84 -7.81 -5.11 6.42
CA PRO A 84 -8.00 -4.86 7.86
C PRO A 84 -7.33 -5.92 8.75
N GLN A 85 -7.23 -7.17 8.31
CA GLN A 85 -6.57 -8.26 9.04
C GLN A 85 -5.07 -7.99 9.19
N SER A 86 -4.45 -7.31 8.22
CA SER A 86 -3.05 -6.87 8.28
C SER A 86 -2.78 -5.74 9.28
N THR A 87 -3.81 -5.10 9.86
CA THR A 87 -3.66 -3.87 10.67
C THR A 87 -2.72 -4.05 11.85
N LEU A 88 -2.93 -5.08 12.66
CA LEU A 88 -2.13 -5.28 13.88
C LEU A 88 -0.66 -5.47 13.54
N SER A 89 -0.36 -6.37 12.60
CA SER A 89 1.02 -6.63 12.16
C SER A 89 1.67 -5.42 11.52
N ALA A 90 0.95 -4.64 10.72
CA ALA A 90 1.47 -3.40 10.12
C ALA A 90 1.80 -2.35 11.18
N VAL A 91 0.91 -2.12 12.16
CA VAL A 91 1.12 -1.16 13.24
C VAL A 91 2.30 -1.58 14.13
N GLN A 92 2.41 -2.87 14.48
CA GLN A 92 3.53 -3.37 15.27
C GLN A 92 4.88 -3.15 14.57
N ASN A 93 4.95 -3.42 13.25
CA ASN A 93 6.17 -3.15 12.48
C ASN A 93 6.47 -1.65 12.38
N MET A 94 5.45 -0.79 12.27
CA MET A 94 5.63 0.66 12.28
C MET A 94 6.18 1.16 13.62
N ILE A 95 5.66 0.65 14.75
CA ILE A 95 6.16 0.97 16.08
C ILE A 95 7.62 0.53 16.21
N LEU A 96 7.96 -0.67 15.74
CA LEU A 96 9.35 -1.16 15.76
C LEU A 96 10.27 -0.21 14.97
N LEU A 97 9.90 0.16 13.75
CA LEU A 97 10.65 1.12 12.93
C LEU A 97 10.77 2.52 13.56
N ALA A 98 9.80 2.94 14.39
CA ALA A 98 9.82 4.23 15.05
C ALA A 98 10.73 4.28 16.28
N ASN A 99 11.10 3.11 16.82
CA ASN A 99 11.91 2.97 18.05
C ASN A 99 13.29 2.34 17.79
N GLN A 100 13.68 2.18 16.52
CA GLN A 100 15.06 1.90 16.11
C GLN A 100 15.82 3.20 15.93
#